data_AF-A0A164XQC9-F1
#
_entry.id   AF-A0A164XQC9-F1
#
_cell.length_a   1.000
_cell.length_b   1.000
_cell.length_c   1.000
_cell.angle_alpha   90.00
_cell.angle_beta   90.00
_cell.angle_gamma   90.00
#
_symmetry.space_group_name_H-M   'P 1'
#
loop_
_entity.id
_entity.type
_entity.pdbx_description
1 polymer ?
#
loop_
_entity_poly.entity_id
_entity_poly.type
_entity_poly.pdbx_seq_one_letter_code
_entity_poly.pdbx_strand_id
1 'polypeptide(L)'
;MLWVFLLVLTNTFVIVARTLDKELTTWLSRVQQSSTVEDSQPYAPPIKGCKAIIAPHAGYSYSGPAAAWAYKSIDVTGIKRVFILGPSHHVYLDGCALPICTEYATPVGSLPLDLDTIAELKATGEFSEMGKRVDEDEHSIEMHLPYVRKVFEKQDIKIVPILVGSISKDKEAQFGKLLAPFLSRDDTFCVVSSDFCHW
;
A
#
# COMPACT_ATOMS: atom_id res chain seq x y z
N MET A 1 -5.40 16.65 -6.07
CA MET A 1 -5.14 15.22 -6.36
C MET A 1 -4.45 15.16 -7.70
N LEU A 2 -3.14 14.90 -7.73
CA LEU A 2 -2.40 14.74 -8.98
C LEU A 2 -2.50 13.26 -9.36
N TRP A 3 -3.32 12.97 -10.35
CA TRP A 3 -3.60 11.64 -10.87
C TRP A 3 -2.37 11.09 -11.60
N VAL A 4 -1.74 10.02 -11.10
CA VAL A 4 -0.58 9.41 -11.75
C VAL A 4 -1.00 8.23 -12.63
N PHE A 5 -1.87 8.44 -13.62
CA PHE A 5 -2.10 7.43 -14.66
C PHE A 5 -2.39 8.04 -16.03
N LEU A 6 -1.44 8.81 -16.56
CA LEU A 6 -1.06 8.89 -17.99
C LEU A 6 -0.01 9.98 -18.15
N LEU A 7 1.29 9.69 -18.08
CA LEU A 7 2.30 10.74 -18.31
C LEU A 7 3.41 10.27 -19.24
N VAL A 8 3.29 10.76 -20.49
CA VAL A 8 4.36 10.88 -21.48
C VAL A 8 5.57 11.57 -20.84
N LEU A 9 6.77 11.12 -21.20
CA LEU A 9 8.08 11.64 -20.78
C LEU A 9 8.23 13.16 -21.00
N THR A 10 7.69 13.95 -20.08
CA THR A 10 7.82 15.42 -20.06
C THR A 10 8.81 15.84 -18.99
N ASN A 11 9.51 16.97 -19.18
CA ASN A 11 10.43 17.52 -18.18
C ASN A 11 9.76 17.74 -16.81
N THR A 12 8.47 18.08 -16.80
CA THR A 12 7.67 18.23 -15.57
C THR A 12 7.57 16.93 -14.79
N PHE A 13 7.34 15.80 -15.47
CA PHE A 13 7.30 14.48 -14.82
C PHE A 13 8.63 14.13 -14.14
N VAL A 14 9.76 14.38 -14.82
CA VAL A 14 11.09 14.11 -14.27
C VAL A 14 11.38 14.95 -13.02
N ILE A 15 10.94 16.21 -12.99
CA ILE A 15 11.10 17.09 -11.82
C ILE A 15 10.25 16.60 -10.64
N VAL A 16 8.99 16.25 -10.90
CA VAL A 16 8.06 15.74 -9.88
C VAL A 16 8.58 14.42 -9.30
N ALA A 17 9.02 13.48 -10.15
CA ALA A 17 9.62 12.22 -9.74
C ALA A 17 10.82 12.40 -8.80
N ARG A 18 11.78 13.26 -9.18
CA ARG A 18 12.97 13.55 -8.35
C ARG A 18 12.62 14.24 -7.04
N THR A 19 11.62 15.12 -7.07
CA THR A 19 11.16 15.82 -5.85
C THR A 19 10.55 14.82 -4.89
N LEU A 20 9.64 13.98 -5.36
CA LEU A 20 8.98 12.99 -4.53
C LEU A 20 9.97 11.96 -3.96
N ASP A 21 10.89 11.44 -4.78
CA ASP A 21 11.93 10.51 -4.30
C ASP A 21 12.77 11.11 -3.16
N LYS A 22 13.13 12.38 -3.29
CA LYS A 22 13.87 13.12 -2.26
C LYS A 22 13.04 13.33 -1.00
N GLU A 23 11.76 13.66 -1.12
CA GLU A 23 10.85 13.82 0.00
C GLU A 23 10.68 12.52 0.79
N LEU A 24 10.39 11.41 0.10
CA LEU A 24 10.26 10.08 0.71
C LEU A 24 11.56 9.67 1.43
N THR A 25 12.72 9.86 0.78
CA THR A 25 14.03 9.62 1.39
C THR A 25 14.23 10.46 2.66
N THR A 26 13.86 11.73 2.58
CA THR A 26 13.99 12.67 3.71
C THR A 26 13.13 12.23 4.88
N TRP A 27 11.86 11.91 4.64
CA TRP A 27 10.94 11.47 5.70
C TRP A 27 11.39 10.15 6.34
N LEU A 28 11.80 9.16 5.54
CA LEU A 28 12.34 7.89 6.03
C LEU A 28 13.63 8.06 6.86
N SER A 29 14.47 9.05 6.52
CA SER A 29 15.71 9.34 7.26
C SER A 29 15.47 10.02 8.61
N ARG A 30 14.33 10.70 8.78
CA ARG A 30 13.96 11.41 10.02
C ARG A 30 13.34 10.51 11.07
N VAL A 31 12.93 9.29 10.70
CA VAL A 31 12.44 8.30 11.64
C VAL A 31 13.61 7.81 12.50
N GLN A 32 13.57 8.15 13.78
CA GLN A 32 14.60 7.81 14.76
C GLN A 32 14.13 6.70 15.69
N GLN A 33 15.10 5.94 16.21
CA GLN A 33 14.84 5.01 17.30
C GLN A 33 14.38 5.79 18.53
N SER A 34 13.38 5.28 19.25
CA SER A 34 12.92 5.88 20.50
C SER A 34 13.05 4.87 21.62
N SER A 35 13.75 5.27 22.68
CA SER A 35 14.05 4.37 23.80
C SER A 35 12.89 4.15 24.75
N THR A 36 11.89 5.06 24.82
CA THR A 36 10.73 4.94 25.73
C THR A 36 9.71 6.07 25.52
N VAL A 37 8.42 5.72 25.52
CA VAL A 37 7.38 6.45 26.26
C VAL A 37 6.92 5.48 27.36
N GLU A 38 6.66 5.97 28.59
CA GLU A 38 6.09 5.16 29.68
C GLU A 38 4.97 4.26 29.12
N ASP A 39 5.06 2.94 29.36
CA ASP A 39 4.18 1.86 28.86
C ASP A 39 4.35 1.36 27.41
N SER A 40 5.41 1.72 26.68
CA SER A 40 5.67 1.18 25.32
C SER A 40 7.03 0.48 25.15
N GLN A 41 7.05 -0.59 24.35
CA GLN A 41 8.29 -1.25 23.91
C GLN A 41 9.18 -0.26 23.14
N PRO A 42 10.52 -0.32 23.27
CA PRO A 42 11.43 0.54 22.53
C PRO A 42 11.22 0.37 21.02
N TYR A 43 11.06 1.49 20.32
CA TYR A 43 10.88 1.49 18.87
C TYR A 43 12.25 1.46 18.19
N ALA A 44 12.57 0.33 17.56
CA ALA A 44 13.81 0.13 16.81
C ALA A 44 13.51 -0.46 15.43
N PRO A 45 13.32 0.37 14.38
CA PRO A 45 13.08 -0.13 13.03
C PRO A 45 14.35 -0.69 12.37
N PRO A 46 14.22 -1.72 11.50
CA PRO A 46 12.98 -2.41 11.16
C PRO A 46 12.49 -3.33 12.31
N ILE A 47 11.17 -3.51 12.42
CA ILE A 47 10.56 -4.32 13.48
C ILE A 47 10.60 -5.79 13.05
N LYS A 48 11.39 -6.61 13.76
CA LYS A 48 11.55 -8.04 13.46
C LYS A 48 10.21 -8.78 13.53
N GLY A 49 9.89 -9.55 12.49
CA GLY A 49 8.66 -10.33 12.42
C GLY A 49 7.41 -9.51 12.12
N CYS A 50 7.53 -8.21 11.85
CA CYS A 50 6.43 -7.40 11.34
C CYS A 50 5.93 -7.97 10.01
N LYS A 51 4.63 -8.26 9.92
CA LYS A 51 3.97 -8.78 8.71
C LYS A 51 3.01 -7.78 8.07
N ALA A 52 2.67 -6.71 8.79
CA ALA A 52 1.75 -5.71 8.33
C ALA A 52 2.02 -4.33 8.95
N ILE A 53 1.67 -3.27 8.22
CA ILE A 53 1.56 -1.92 8.75
C ILE A 53 0.18 -1.34 8.51
N ILE A 54 -0.19 -0.35 9.33
CA ILE A 54 -1.26 0.59 9.03
C ILE A 54 -0.61 1.93 8.70
N ALA A 55 -1.01 2.57 7.61
CA ALA A 55 -0.48 3.87 7.21
C ALA A 55 -1.58 4.77 6.62
N PRO A 56 -1.44 6.11 6.77
CA PRO A 56 -2.41 7.07 6.24
C PRO A 56 -2.36 7.17 4.72
N HIS A 57 -3.46 7.64 4.13
CA HIS A 57 -3.62 7.88 2.70
C HIS A 57 -4.11 9.30 2.35
N ALA A 58 -4.04 10.27 3.28
CA ALA A 58 -4.14 11.67 2.89
C ALA A 58 -2.96 12.08 1.97
N GLY A 59 -3.04 13.25 1.33
CA GLY A 59 -1.94 13.76 0.48
C GLY A 59 -0.63 13.93 1.25
N TYR A 60 0.51 13.64 0.60
CA TYR A 60 1.82 13.54 1.25
C TYR A 60 2.31 14.80 1.98
N SER A 61 1.88 15.99 1.59
CA SER A 61 2.18 17.22 2.36
C SER A 61 1.67 17.16 3.80
N TYR A 62 0.66 16.33 4.08
CA TYR A 62 0.06 16.13 5.40
C TYR A 62 0.50 14.81 6.03
N SER A 63 0.37 13.70 5.28
CA SER A 63 0.53 12.33 5.81
C SER A 63 1.91 11.74 5.57
N GLY A 64 2.69 12.30 4.64
CA GLY A 64 3.97 11.74 4.17
C GLY A 64 4.94 11.47 5.32
N PRO A 65 5.24 12.47 6.19
CA PRO A 65 6.08 12.25 7.36
C PRO A 65 5.54 11.21 8.35
N ALA A 66 4.22 11.11 8.53
CA ALA A 66 3.60 10.15 9.43
C ALA A 66 3.70 8.71 8.86
N ALA A 67 3.40 8.53 7.58
CA ALA A 67 3.55 7.25 6.88
C ALA A 67 4.98 6.71 6.94
N ALA A 68 6.00 7.59 6.97
CA ALA A 68 7.40 7.18 7.08
C ALA A 68 7.67 6.27 8.28
N TRP A 69 7.02 6.50 9.43
CA TRP A 69 7.17 5.67 10.63
C TRP A 69 6.70 4.24 10.39
N ALA A 70 5.57 4.07 9.71
CA ALA A 70 5.06 2.76 9.33
C ALA A 70 6.01 2.07 8.34
N TYR A 71 6.36 2.75 7.25
CA TYR A 71 7.21 2.18 6.19
C TYR A 71 8.66 1.89 6.63
N LYS A 72 9.21 2.68 7.56
CA LYS A 72 10.54 2.42 8.12
C LYS A 72 10.57 1.15 8.99
N SER A 73 9.41 0.73 9.51
CA SER A 73 9.27 -0.45 10.36
C SER A 73 9.34 -1.77 9.59
N ILE A 74 9.29 -1.74 8.26
CA ILE A 74 9.31 -2.93 7.41
C ILE A 74 10.73 -3.49 7.32
N ASP A 75 10.91 -4.75 7.73
CA ASP A 75 12.06 -5.53 7.28
C ASP A 75 11.78 -6.05 5.87
N VAL A 76 12.44 -5.46 4.89
CA VAL A 76 12.24 -5.78 3.48
C VAL A 76 12.89 -7.12 3.10
N THR A 77 13.73 -7.70 3.94
CA THR A 77 14.52 -8.89 3.59
C THR A 77 13.63 -10.08 3.27
N GLY A 78 13.76 -10.63 2.05
CA GLY A 78 13.05 -11.83 1.62
C GLY A 78 11.59 -11.63 1.19
N ILE A 79 11.05 -10.41 1.33
CA ILE A 79 9.71 -10.08 0.85
C ILE A 79 9.71 -10.02 -0.68
N LYS A 80 8.71 -10.66 -1.28
CA LYS A 80 8.47 -10.71 -2.74
C LYS A 80 7.11 -10.14 -3.13
N ARG A 81 6.18 -10.07 -2.18
CA ARG A 81 4.78 -9.69 -2.41
C ARG A 81 4.30 -8.71 -1.36
N VAL A 82 3.64 -7.64 -1.79
CA VAL A 82 3.01 -6.67 -0.89
C VAL A 82 1.52 -6.58 -1.20
N PHE A 83 0.68 -7.00 -0.25
CA PHE A 83 -0.74 -6.71 -0.28
C PHE A 83 -0.98 -5.26 0.12
N ILE A 84 -1.88 -4.56 -0.57
CA ILE A 84 -2.28 -3.20 -0.22
C ILE A 84 -3.81 -3.19 -0.13
N LEU A 85 -4.33 -3.10 1.08
CA LEU A 85 -5.77 -3.06 1.34
C LEU A 85 -6.18 -1.60 1.52
N GLY A 86 -7.03 -1.08 0.63
CA GLY A 86 -7.48 0.31 0.68
C GLY A 86 -9.00 0.45 0.68
N PRO A 87 -9.58 1.33 1.52
CA PRO A 87 -11.03 1.57 1.50
C PRO A 87 -11.47 2.22 0.19
N SER A 88 -12.71 1.96 -0.23
CA SER A 88 -13.32 2.72 -1.33
C SER A 88 -13.96 4.02 -0.85
N HIS A 89 -13.58 5.14 -1.48
CA HIS A 89 -14.15 6.47 -1.22
C HIS A 89 -15.18 6.90 -2.25
N HIS A 90 -15.06 6.40 -3.49
CA HIS A 90 -15.82 6.92 -4.63
C HIS A 90 -16.99 6.03 -5.07
N VAL A 91 -16.91 4.72 -4.83
CA VAL A 91 -17.94 3.77 -5.24
C VAL A 91 -18.47 2.99 -4.05
N TYR A 92 -19.80 2.80 -4.03
CA TYR A 92 -20.38 1.85 -3.10
C TYR A 92 -19.99 0.44 -3.52
N LEU A 93 -19.36 -0.29 -2.60
CA LEU A 93 -18.93 -1.67 -2.78
C LEU A 93 -19.31 -2.43 -1.50
N ASP A 94 -20.07 -3.51 -1.64
CA ASP A 94 -20.42 -4.41 -0.53
C ASP A 94 -19.61 -5.72 -0.64
N GLY A 95 -18.28 -5.58 -0.59
CA GLY A 95 -17.32 -6.65 -0.80
C GLY A 95 -15.91 -6.11 -0.98
N CYS A 96 -15.03 -6.92 -1.58
CA CYS A 96 -13.70 -6.50 -2.00
C CYS A 96 -13.56 -6.62 -3.53
N ALA A 97 -12.77 -5.75 -4.14
CA ALA A 97 -12.54 -5.74 -5.58
C ALA A 97 -11.04 -5.86 -5.91
N LEU A 98 -10.74 -6.53 -7.02
CA LEU A 98 -9.40 -6.75 -7.54
C LEU A 98 -9.20 -5.98 -8.85
N PRO A 99 -7.99 -5.46 -9.13
CA PRO A 99 -7.71 -4.75 -10.36
C PRO A 99 -7.79 -5.67 -11.60
N ILE A 100 -7.99 -5.05 -12.76
CA ILE A 100 -7.92 -5.71 -14.08
C ILE A 100 -6.62 -5.41 -14.84
N CYS A 101 -5.79 -4.50 -14.32
CA CYS A 101 -4.51 -4.13 -14.91
C CYS A 101 -3.40 -5.12 -14.52
N THR A 102 -2.19 -4.89 -15.05
CA THR A 102 -1.03 -5.75 -14.81
C THR A 102 0.12 -5.06 -14.06
N GLU A 103 0.09 -3.74 -13.99
CA GLU A 103 1.07 -2.93 -13.28
C GLU A 103 0.44 -1.62 -12.82
N TYR A 104 0.99 -1.04 -11.76
CA TYR A 104 0.73 0.33 -11.37
C TYR A 104 1.96 1.21 -11.57
N ALA A 105 1.79 2.35 -12.22
CA ALA A 105 2.85 3.33 -12.38
C ALA A 105 2.97 4.21 -11.14
N THR A 106 4.18 4.61 -10.78
CA THR A 106 4.40 5.66 -9.78
C THR A 106 5.48 6.62 -10.29
N PRO A 107 5.57 7.86 -9.78
CA PRO A 107 6.65 8.77 -10.16
C PRO A 107 8.05 8.24 -9.81
N VAL A 108 8.14 7.30 -8.86
CA VAL A 108 9.43 6.73 -8.38
C VAL A 108 9.67 5.30 -8.88
N GLY A 109 8.87 4.84 -9.84
CA GLY A 109 9.02 3.53 -10.51
C GLY A 109 7.73 2.70 -10.54
N SER A 110 7.55 1.89 -11.57
CA SER A 110 6.39 1.00 -11.69
C SER A 110 6.43 -0.15 -10.69
N LEU A 111 5.25 -0.68 -10.35
CA LEU A 111 5.04 -1.84 -9.51
C LEU A 111 4.21 -2.88 -10.28
N PRO A 112 4.80 -4.02 -10.66
CA PRO A 112 4.04 -5.09 -11.31
C PRO A 112 3.07 -5.74 -10.33
N LEU A 113 1.91 -6.16 -10.83
CA LEU A 113 0.92 -6.89 -10.03
C LEU A 113 1.27 -8.39 -9.97
N ASP A 114 0.96 -9.04 -8.85
CA ASP A 114 1.05 -10.49 -8.73
C ASP A 114 -0.18 -11.15 -9.35
N LEU A 115 -0.13 -11.33 -10.66
CA LEU A 115 -1.24 -11.85 -11.45
C LEU A 115 -1.65 -13.28 -11.05
N ASP A 116 -0.70 -14.10 -10.60
CA ASP A 116 -1.00 -15.47 -10.15
C ASP A 116 -1.82 -15.43 -8.87
N THR A 117 -1.40 -14.61 -7.89
CA THR A 117 -2.15 -14.43 -6.63
C THR A 117 -3.50 -13.78 -6.87
N ILE A 118 -3.58 -12.79 -7.77
CA ILE A 118 -4.85 -12.15 -8.14
C ILE A 118 -5.78 -13.17 -8.81
N ALA A 119 -5.27 -14.05 -9.68
CA ALA A 119 -6.06 -15.10 -10.30
C ALA A 119 -6.57 -16.12 -9.26
N GLU A 120 -5.73 -16.52 -8.29
CA GLU A 120 -6.15 -17.37 -7.16
C GLU A 120 -7.29 -16.73 -6.35
N LEU A 121 -7.18 -15.43 -6.04
CA LEU A 121 -8.23 -14.70 -5.33
C LEU A 121 -9.51 -14.57 -6.17
N LYS A 122 -9.41 -14.25 -7.47
CA LYS A 122 -10.56 -14.21 -8.39
C LYS A 122 -11.28 -15.55 -8.47
N ALA A 123 -10.53 -16.66 -8.48
CA ALA A 123 -11.09 -18.01 -8.57
C ALA A 123 -11.94 -18.41 -7.35
N THR A 124 -11.84 -17.68 -6.22
CA THR A 124 -12.73 -17.88 -5.07
C THR A 124 -14.18 -17.48 -5.37
N GLY A 125 -14.41 -16.60 -6.35
CA GLY A 125 -15.72 -16.04 -6.67
C GLY A 125 -16.20 -14.94 -5.70
N GLU A 126 -15.39 -14.57 -4.71
CA GLU A 126 -15.77 -13.64 -3.63
C GLU A 126 -15.36 -12.19 -3.91
N PHE A 127 -14.49 -11.98 -4.90
CA PHE A 127 -13.99 -10.66 -5.28
C PHE A 127 -14.64 -10.18 -6.57
N SER A 128 -15.10 -8.92 -6.59
CA SER A 128 -15.50 -8.27 -7.82
C SER A 128 -14.28 -7.75 -8.60
N GLU A 129 -14.48 -7.37 -9.85
CA GLU A 129 -13.45 -6.69 -10.63
C GLU A 129 -13.61 -5.18 -10.53
N MET A 130 -12.51 -4.51 -10.24
CA MET A 130 -12.40 -3.06 -10.26
C MET A 130 -12.05 -2.63 -11.69
N GLY A 131 -13.02 -2.03 -12.38
CA GLY A 131 -12.78 -1.47 -13.72
C GLY A 131 -11.76 -0.34 -13.67
N LYS A 132 -11.00 -0.16 -14.76
CA LYS A 132 -9.88 0.80 -14.84
C LYS A 132 -10.21 2.21 -14.33
N ARG A 133 -11.40 2.73 -14.64
CA ARG A 133 -11.81 4.05 -14.17
C ARG A 133 -12.01 4.12 -12.65
N VAL A 134 -12.61 3.09 -12.06
CA VAL A 134 -12.79 3.02 -10.59
C VAL A 134 -11.44 2.92 -9.91
N ASP A 135 -10.54 2.13 -10.50
CA ASP A 135 -9.15 1.97 -10.05
C ASP A 135 -8.40 3.31 -10.06
N GLU A 136 -8.39 3.99 -11.21
CA GLU A 136 -7.74 5.29 -11.37
C GLU A 136 -8.39 6.37 -10.51
N ASP A 137 -9.71 6.30 -10.26
CA ASP A 137 -10.45 7.24 -9.42
C ASP A 137 -10.16 7.09 -7.91
N GLU A 138 -9.62 5.96 -7.47
CA GLU A 138 -9.37 5.68 -6.06
C GLU A 138 -7.94 6.03 -5.61
N HIS A 139 -7.83 6.75 -4.50
CA HIS A 139 -6.54 7.21 -3.98
C HIS A 139 -6.05 6.44 -2.75
N SER A 140 -6.93 5.70 -2.07
CA SER A 140 -6.57 5.00 -0.84
C SER A 140 -5.46 3.97 -1.02
N ILE A 141 -5.38 3.35 -2.20
CA ILE A 141 -4.30 2.44 -2.60
C ILE A 141 -3.15 3.24 -3.22
N GLU A 142 -3.44 4.21 -4.10
CA GLU A 142 -2.44 5.00 -4.84
C GLU A 142 -1.42 5.66 -3.90
N MET A 143 -1.88 6.20 -2.76
CA MET A 143 -1.03 6.90 -1.80
C MET A 143 0.00 5.99 -1.11
N HIS A 144 -0.12 4.67 -1.21
CA HIS A 144 0.89 3.74 -0.72
C HIS A 144 1.95 3.37 -1.75
N LEU A 145 1.65 3.52 -3.05
CA LEU A 145 2.51 3.00 -4.11
C LEU A 145 3.91 3.62 -4.16
N PRO A 146 4.07 4.96 -4.08
CA PRO A 146 5.41 5.56 -4.04
C PRO A 146 6.23 5.12 -2.83
N TYR A 147 5.62 5.02 -1.65
CA TYR A 147 6.31 4.55 -0.45
C TYR A 147 6.71 3.08 -0.56
N VAL A 148 5.83 2.21 -1.05
CA VAL A 148 6.12 0.80 -1.32
C VAL A 148 7.29 0.69 -2.29
N ARG A 149 7.22 1.35 -3.45
CA ARG A 149 8.33 1.35 -4.42
C ARG A 149 9.63 1.87 -3.80
N LYS A 150 9.56 2.90 -2.95
CA LYS A 150 10.74 3.49 -2.30
C LYS A 150 11.42 2.56 -1.30
N VAL A 151 10.68 1.97 -0.36
CA VAL A 151 11.30 1.07 0.64
C VAL A 151 11.82 -0.21 0.01
N PHE A 152 11.16 -0.66 -1.07
CA PHE A 152 11.56 -1.82 -1.85
C PHE A 152 12.45 -1.48 -3.06
N GLU A 153 13.06 -0.29 -3.13
CA GLU A 153 13.73 0.21 -4.35
C GLU A 153 14.82 -0.72 -4.90
N LYS A 154 15.44 -1.54 -4.04
CA LYS A 154 16.50 -2.51 -4.36
C LYS A 154 15.99 -3.95 -4.56
N GLN A 155 14.67 -4.15 -4.59
CA GLN A 155 14.04 -5.46 -4.64
C GLN A 155 13.00 -5.53 -5.74
N ASP A 156 12.96 -6.71 -6.37
CA ASP A 156 11.90 -7.10 -7.28
C ASP A 156 10.74 -7.64 -6.46
N ILE A 157 9.72 -6.80 -6.29
CA ILE A 157 8.47 -7.16 -5.62
C ILE A 157 7.31 -7.05 -6.60
N LYS A 158 6.25 -7.82 -6.30
CA LYS A 158 4.94 -7.64 -6.91
C LYS A 158 3.94 -7.15 -5.88
N ILE A 159 2.89 -6.47 -6.31
CA ILE A 159 1.82 -5.99 -5.43
C ILE A 159 0.50 -6.73 -5.67
N VAL A 160 -0.32 -6.80 -4.63
CA VAL A 160 -1.71 -7.27 -4.70
C VAL A 160 -2.61 -6.18 -4.13
N PRO A 161 -3.11 -5.26 -4.99
CA PRO A 161 -4.08 -4.26 -4.59
C PRO A 161 -5.44 -4.90 -4.33
N ILE A 162 -6.09 -4.54 -3.22
CA ILE A 162 -7.45 -4.94 -2.90
C ILE A 162 -8.22 -3.71 -2.45
N LEU A 163 -9.24 -3.34 -3.21
CA LEU A 163 -10.19 -2.31 -2.81
C LEU A 163 -11.20 -2.94 -1.84
N VAL A 164 -11.30 -2.38 -0.64
CA VAL A 164 -12.18 -2.85 0.43
C VAL A 164 -13.39 -1.92 0.51
N GLY A 165 -14.58 -2.47 0.31
CA GLY A 165 -15.83 -1.73 0.39
C GLY A 165 -16.37 -1.56 1.81
N SER A 166 -17.63 -1.16 1.90
CA SER A 166 -18.41 -1.12 3.14
C SER A 166 -18.91 -2.53 3.47
N ILE A 167 -18.04 -3.33 4.11
CA ILE A 167 -18.32 -4.72 4.45
C ILE A 167 -18.83 -4.88 5.88
N SER A 168 -19.71 -5.87 6.10
CA SER A 168 -20.17 -6.25 7.44
C SER A 168 -19.08 -7.03 8.21
N LYS A 169 -19.23 -7.17 9.54
CA LYS A 169 -18.33 -8.01 10.36
C LYS A 169 -18.21 -9.45 9.87
N ASP A 170 -19.31 -10.02 9.36
CA ASP A 170 -19.29 -11.37 8.80
C ASP A 170 -18.43 -11.43 7.54
N LYS A 171 -18.52 -10.40 6.69
CA LYS A 171 -17.67 -10.26 5.49
C LYS A 171 -16.21 -9.95 5.86
N GLU A 172 -15.94 -9.16 6.90
CA GLU A 172 -14.59 -8.96 7.43
C GLU A 172 -13.96 -10.30 7.83
N ALA A 173 -14.68 -11.13 8.58
CA ALA A 173 -14.22 -12.46 8.98
C ALA A 173 -14.03 -13.39 7.76
N GLN A 174 -14.94 -13.34 6.78
CA GLN A 174 -14.86 -14.10 5.54
C GLN A 174 -13.62 -13.73 4.73
N PHE A 175 -13.41 -12.44 4.40
CA PHE A 175 -12.24 -11.97 3.66
C PHE A 175 -10.95 -12.20 4.45
N GLY A 176 -10.97 -12.00 5.78
CA GLY A 176 -9.84 -12.34 6.63
C GLY A 176 -9.42 -13.81 6.49
N LYS A 177 -10.39 -14.74 6.46
CA LYS A 177 -10.13 -16.17 6.22
C LYS A 177 -9.59 -16.46 4.83
N LEU A 178 -10.08 -15.77 3.80
CA LEU A 178 -9.60 -15.91 2.42
C LEU A 178 -8.15 -15.41 2.25
N LEU A 179 -7.80 -14.31 2.92
CA LEU A 179 -6.49 -13.68 2.82
C LEU A 179 -5.44 -14.34 3.73
N ALA A 180 -5.85 -14.93 4.86
CA ALA A 180 -4.93 -15.49 5.86
C ALA A 180 -3.84 -16.43 5.29
N PRO A 181 -4.14 -17.38 4.37
CA PRO A 181 -3.11 -18.27 3.81
C PRO A 181 -2.05 -17.55 2.97
N PHE A 182 -2.38 -16.39 2.40
CA PHE A 182 -1.43 -15.56 1.66
C PHE A 182 -0.60 -14.71 2.62
N LEU A 183 -1.25 -14.07 3.60
CA LEU A 183 -0.61 -13.18 4.56
C LEU A 183 0.33 -13.93 5.53
N SER A 184 0.11 -15.23 5.74
CA SER A 184 0.99 -16.08 6.55
C SER A 184 2.28 -16.51 5.84
N ARG A 185 2.42 -16.30 4.53
CA ARG A 185 3.64 -16.68 3.78
C ARG A 185 4.80 -15.79 4.17
N ASP A 186 5.99 -16.35 4.39
CA ASP A 186 7.17 -15.59 4.85
C ASP A 186 7.57 -14.46 3.88
N ASP A 187 7.35 -14.66 2.59
CA ASP A 187 7.70 -13.71 1.51
C ASP A 187 6.64 -12.62 1.25
N THR A 188 5.59 -12.56 2.08
CA THR A 188 4.45 -11.67 1.88
C THR A 188 4.34 -10.63 3.01
N PHE A 189 4.06 -9.38 2.65
CA PHE A 189 3.83 -8.28 3.56
C PHE A 189 2.48 -7.60 3.27
N CYS A 190 1.87 -6.96 4.27
CA CYS A 190 0.58 -6.28 4.13
C CYS A 190 0.65 -4.80 4.51
N VAL A 191 0.10 -3.95 3.66
CA VAL A 191 -0.15 -2.54 3.96
C VAL A 191 -1.66 -2.36 4.07
N VAL A 192 -2.12 -1.90 5.23
CA VAL A 192 -3.52 -1.53 5.46
C VAL A 192 -3.60 -0.01 5.44
N SER A 193 -4.36 0.50 4.48
CA SER A 193 -4.54 1.94 4.26
C SER A 193 -5.67 2.45 5.15
N SER A 194 -5.37 3.40 6.04
CA SER A 194 -6.37 4.05 6.88
C SER A 194 -5.86 5.38 7.39
N ASP A 195 -6.65 6.42 7.20
CA ASP A 195 -6.61 7.59 8.08
C ASP A 195 -7.38 7.26 9.38
N PHE A 196 -7.24 8.08 10.42
CA PHE A 196 -7.95 7.88 11.69
C PHE A 196 -9.13 8.87 11.83
N CYS A 197 -9.00 9.88 12.69
CA CYS A 197 -10.13 10.73 13.03
C CYS A 197 -10.24 11.91 12.06
N HIS A 198 -11.41 12.06 11.43
CA HIS A 198 -11.80 13.24 10.64
C HIS A 198 -12.79 14.06 11.48
N TRP A 199 -12.35 15.23 11.98
CA TRP A 199 -13.13 16.14 12.83
C TRP A 199 -13.66 17.34 12.04
#